data_AF-A0A0V8QAZ3-F1
#
_entry.id   AF-A0A0V8QAZ3-F1
#
_cell.length_a   1.000
_cell.length_b   1.000
_cell.length_c   1.000
_cell.angle_alpha   90.00
_cell.angle_beta   90.00
_cell.angle_gamma   90.00
#
_symmetry.space_group_name_H-M   'P 1'
#
loop_
_entity.id
_entity.type
_entity.pdbx_description
1 polymer ?
#
loop_
_entity_poly.entity_id
_entity_poly.type
_entity_poly.pdbx_seq_one_letter_code
_entity_poly.pdbx_strand_id
1 'polypeptide(L)'
;MRKLTIAEQRERENRFATEKYNIPYDELKHLMNRFYRLNGDLERLSYLENDSKTCNRRSTKELSESTNRRSEKLSADFEKYGLCLDYFSHLATICEKGITRTAIEAFYYE
;
A
#
# COMPACT_ATOMS: atom_id res chain seq x y z
N MET A 1 29.27 3.08 -5.41
CA MET A 1 28.45 2.25 -4.49
C MET A 1 27.51 1.39 -5.32
N ARG A 2 27.26 0.14 -4.93
CA ARG A 2 26.30 -0.75 -5.60
C ARG A 2 24.87 -0.25 -5.38
N LYS A 3 24.05 -0.09 -6.43
CA LYS A 3 22.61 0.19 -6.32
C LYS A 3 21.91 -1.07 -5.79
N LEU A 4 21.11 -0.92 -4.75
CA LEU A 4 20.31 -2.01 -4.20
C LEU A 4 19.18 -2.36 -5.17
N THR A 5 18.84 -3.65 -5.25
CA THR A 5 17.62 -4.11 -5.91
C THR A 5 16.38 -3.71 -5.09
N ILE A 6 15.21 -3.71 -5.73
CA ILE A 6 13.94 -3.43 -5.02
C ILE A 6 13.71 -4.42 -3.88
N ALA A 7 14.06 -5.70 -4.06
CA ALA A 7 13.96 -6.68 -3.00
C ALA A 7 14.85 -6.33 -1.79
N GLU A 8 16.09 -5.90 -2.05
CA GLU A 8 17.02 -5.46 -1.00
C GLU A 8 16.55 -4.15 -0.32
N GLN A 9 15.98 -3.21 -1.08
CA GLN A 9 15.39 -1.99 -0.53
C GLN A 9 14.20 -2.28 0.38
N ARG A 10 13.27 -3.12 -0.08
CA ARG A 10 12.11 -3.57 0.71
C ARG A 10 12.54 -4.32 1.96
N GLU A 11 13.53 -5.18 1.87
CA GLU A 11 14.06 -5.92 3.01
C GLU A 11 14.65 -4.98 4.06
N ARG A 12 15.43 -4.00 3.63
CA ARG A 12 15.99 -2.97 4.52
C ARG A 12 14.89 -2.17 5.22
N GLU A 13 13.89 -1.73 4.48
CA GLU A 13 12.79 -0.94 5.02
C GLU A 13 11.92 -1.76 5.99
N ASN A 14 11.65 -3.02 5.67
CA ASN A 14 10.91 -3.90 6.58
C ASN A 14 11.65 -4.10 7.91
N ARG A 15 12.98 -4.24 7.89
CA ARG A 15 13.76 -4.34 9.14
C ARG A 15 13.67 -3.06 9.96
N PHE A 16 13.82 -1.92 9.32
CA PHE A 16 13.67 -0.62 9.98
C PHE A 16 12.28 -0.46 10.61
N ALA A 17 11.21 -0.73 9.86
CA ALA A 17 9.84 -0.58 10.34
C ALA A 17 9.47 -1.60 11.43
N THR A 18 10.04 -2.81 11.37
CA THR A 18 9.92 -3.83 12.44
C THR A 18 10.39 -3.26 13.77
N GLU A 19 11.58 -2.65 13.79
CA GLU A 19 12.17 -2.06 14.98
C GLU A 19 11.43 -0.77 15.41
N LYS A 20 11.14 0.13 14.47
CA LYS A 20 10.54 1.43 14.76
C LYS A 20 9.11 1.34 15.32
N TYR A 21 8.29 0.45 14.75
CA TYR A 21 6.87 0.35 15.10
C TYR A 21 6.53 -0.92 15.88
N ASN A 22 7.55 -1.68 16.29
CA ASN A 22 7.41 -2.92 17.06
C ASN A 22 6.44 -3.93 16.42
N ILE A 23 6.57 -4.11 15.10
CA ILE A 23 5.73 -5.03 14.30
C ILE A 23 6.54 -6.29 14.04
N PRO A 24 6.06 -7.50 14.36
CA PRO A 24 6.76 -8.73 14.01
C PRO A 24 7.10 -8.78 12.52
N TYR A 25 8.34 -9.13 12.17
CA TYR A 25 8.83 -9.03 10.79
C TYR A 25 7.97 -9.81 9.78
N ASP A 26 7.53 -11.02 10.12
CA ASP A 26 6.68 -11.83 9.23
C ASP A 26 5.28 -11.22 9.03
N GLU A 27 4.74 -10.59 10.07
CA GLU A 27 3.49 -9.86 10.00
C GLU A 27 3.64 -8.61 9.14
N LEU A 28 4.70 -7.82 9.36
CA LEU A 28 4.98 -6.65 8.53
C LEU A 28 5.16 -7.03 7.06
N LYS A 29 5.91 -8.10 6.76
CA LYS A 29 6.08 -8.61 5.40
C LYS A 29 4.73 -8.99 4.78
N HIS A 30 3.83 -9.59 5.55
CA HIS A 30 2.48 -9.89 5.10
C HIS A 30 1.66 -8.63 4.80
N LEU A 31 1.71 -7.62 5.70
CA LEU A 31 1.03 -6.33 5.52
C LEU A 31 1.57 -5.58 4.29
N MET A 32 2.89 -5.52 4.11
CA MET A 32 3.52 -4.87 2.96
C MET A 32 3.14 -5.55 1.64
N ASN A 33 3.07 -6.88 1.59
CA ASN A 33 2.60 -7.60 0.41
C ASN A 33 1.13 -7.32 0.07
N ARG A 34 0.28 -7.06 1.07
CA ARG A 34 -1.10 -6.60 0.85
C ARG A 34 -1.11 -5.16 0.34
N PHE A 35 -0.29 -4.29 0.92
CA PHE A 35 -0.12 -2.90 0.51
C PHE A 35 0.32 -2.79 -0.97
N TYR A 36 1.37 -3.53 -1.37
CA TYR A 36 1.83 -3.52 -2.77
C TYR A 36 0.76 -3.97 -3.76
N ARG A 37 0.00 -5.01 -3.41
CA ARG A 37 -1.12 -5.49 -4.25
C ARG A 37 -2.27 -4.49 -4.32
N LEU A 38 -2.60 -3.84 -3.19
CA LEU A 38 -3.61 -2.79 -3.15
C LEU A 38 -3.22 -1.65 -4.10
N ASN A 39 -1.99 -1.13 -4.00
CA ASN A 39 -1.53 -0.05 -4.87
C ASN A 39 -1.45 -0.46 -6.35
N GLY A 40 -1.10 -1.70 -6.67
CA GLY A 40 -1.17 -2.19 -8.05
C GLY A 40 -2.59 -2.19 -8.62
N ASP A 41 -3.59 -2.52 -7.79
CA ASP A 41 -5.00 -2.49 -8.20
C ASP A 41 -5.57 -1.06 -8.25
N LEU A 42 -5.13 -0.17 -7.35
CA LEU A 42 -5.50 1.25 -7.37
C LEU A 42 -4.94 1.97 -8.61
N GLU A 43 -3.68 1.72 -8.95
CA GLU A 43 -3.07 2.18 -10.21
C GLU A 43 -3.89 1.68 -11.40
N ARG A 44 -4.25 0.40 -11.43
CA ARG A 44 -5.09 -0.15 -12.50
C ARG A 44 -6.47 0.52 -12.58
N LEU A 45 -7.10 0.77 -11.44
CA LEU A 45 -8.39 1.46 -11.38
C LEU A 45 -8.30 2.87 -11.95
N SER A 46 -7.20 3.59 -11.71
CA SER A 46 -7.01 4.94 -12.25
C SER A 46 -7.10 4.95 -13.78
N TYR A 47 -6.59 3.94 -14.48
CA TYR A 47 -6.77 3.82 -15.92
C TYR A 47 -8.19 3.40 -16.32
N LEU A 48 -8.78 2.41 -15.63
CA LEU A 48 -10.07 1.85 -16.01
C LEU A 48 -11.22 2.82 -15.78
N GLU A 49 -11.21 3.55 -14.67
CA GLU A 49 -12.27 4.50 -14.33
C GLU A 49 -12.22 5.75 -15.22
N ASN A 50 -11.04 6.08 -15.76
CA ASN A 50 -10.86 7.21 -16.68
C ASN A 50 -11.02 6.86 -18.17
N ASP A 51 -11.23 5.59 -18.54
CA ASP A 51 -11.55 5.19 -19.91
C ASP A 51 -13.05 4.97 -20.09
N SER A 52 -13.67 5.79 -20.96
CA SER A 52 -15.08 5.69 -21.38
C SER A 52 -15.55 4.27 -21.77
N LYS A 53 -14.67 3.41 -22.27
CA LYS A 53 -14.99 2.03 -22.67
C LYS A 53 -15.01 1.03 -21.52
N THR A 54 -14.39 1.38 -20.39
CA THR A 54 -14.18 0.45 -19.27
C THR A 54 -14.74 0.94 -17.94
N CYS A 55 -14.97 2.24 -17.77
CA CYS A 55 -15.42 2.85 -16.51
C CYS A 55 -16.72 2.25 -15.97
N ASN A 56 -17.67 1.92 -16.85
CA ASN A 56 -18.98 1.37 -16.46
C ASN A 56 -19.05 -0.16 -16.47
N ARG A 57 -17.95 -0.85 -16.76
CA ARG A 57 -17.95 -2.32 -16.75
C ARG A 57 -18.13 -2.86 -15.34
N ARG A 58 -18.89 -3.95 -15.22
CA ARG A 58 -19.07 -4.67 -13.96
C ARG A 58 -17.74 -5.03 -13.29
N SER A 59 -16.76 -5.48 -14.06
CA SER A 59 -15.42 -5.81 -13.56
C SER A 59 -14.70 -4.63 -12.91
N THR A 60 -14.90 -3.41 -13.42
CA THR A 60 -14.29 -2.19 -12.87
C THR A 60 -14.93 -1.86 -11.52
N LYS A 61 -16.26 -1.92 -11.45
CA LYS A 61 -17.01 -1.73 -10.19
C LYS A 61 -16.62 -2.75 -9.13
N GLU A 62 -16.56 -4.02 -9.49
CA GLU A 62 -16.16 -5.11 -8.57
C GLU A 62 -14.72 -4.92 -8.05
N LEU A 63 -13.80 -4.45 -8.91
CA LEU A 63 -12.44 -4.13 -8.51
C LEU A 63 -12.40 -2.92 -7.56
N SER A 64 -13.18 -1.88 -7.83
CA SER A 64 -13.31 -0.69 -6.97
C SER A 64 -13.87 -1.05 -5.58
N GLU A 65 -14.94 -1.84 -5.52
CA GLU A 65 -15.49 -2.34 -4.24
C GLU A 65 -14.51 -3.27 -3.49
N SER A 66 -13.75 -4.09 -4.22
CA SER A 66 -12.73 -4.96 -3.64
C SER A 66 -11.53 -4.19 -3.08
N THR A 67 -11.08 -3.14 -3.78
CA THR A 67 -9.98 -2.29 -3.31
C THR A 67 -10.40 -1.47 -2.09
N ASN A 68 -11.61 -0.90 -2.08
CA ASN A 68 -12.15 -0.19 -0.90
C ASN A 68 -12.19 -1.09 0.35
N ARG A 69 -12.77 -2.29 0.24
CA ARG A 69 -12.80 -3.24 1.38
C ARG A 69 -11.40 -3.67 1.85
N ARG A 70 -10.47 -3.89 0.91
CA ARG A 70 -9.09 -4.26 1.26
C ARG A 70 -8.32 -3.10 1.87
N SER A 71 -8.59 -1.87 1.44
CA SER A 71 -8.06 -0.65 2.02
C SER A 71 -8.49 -0.52 3.47
N GLU A 72 -9.80 -0.55 3.75
CA GLU A 72 -10.34 -0.43 5.10
C GLU A 72 -9.74 -1.48 6.04
N LYS A 73 -9.69 -2.73 5.58
CA LYS A 73 -9.10 -3.83 6.35
C LYS A 73 -7.61 -3.61 6.59
N LEU A 74 -6.86 -3.18 5.57
CA LEU A 74 -5.42 -2.96 5.70
C LEU A 74 -5.11 -1.76 6.60
N SER A 75 -5.88 -0.68 6.52
CA SER A 75 -5.76 0.46 7.43
C SER A 75 -6.04 0.03 8.87
N ALA A 76 -7.11 -0.72 9.12
CA ALA A 76 -7.43 -1.24 10.45
C ALA A 76 -6.33 -2.17 11.02
N ASP A 77 -5.67 -2.95 10.16
CA ASP A 77 -4.53 -3.76 10.57
C ASP A 77 -3.30 -2.91 10.93
N PHE A 78 -3.03 -1.83 10.17
CA PHE A 78 -1.96 -0.88 10.47
C PHE A 78 -2.22 -0.05 11.74
N GLU A 79 -3.48 0.27 12.04
CA GLU A 79 -3.86 1.07 13.22
C GLU A 79 -3.42 0.44 14.54
N LYS A 80 -3.31 -0.89 14.60
CA LYS A 80 -2.78 -1.63 15.76
C LYS A 80 -1.35 -1.21 16.14
N TYR A 81 -0.61 -0.62 15.20
CA TYR A 81 0.78 -0.19 15.36
C TYR A 81 0.92 1.34 15.29
N GLY A 82 -0.18 2.10 15.44
CA GLY A 82 -0.15 3.55 15.34
C GLY A 82 0.09 4.06 13.91
N LEU A 83 -0.22 3.24 12.90
CA LEU A 83 -0.09 3.58 11.48
C LEU A 83 -1.47 3.69 10.83
N CYS A 84 -1.55 4.33 9.67
CA CYS A 84 -2.76 4.37 8.85
C CYS A 84 -2.41 4.38 7.36
N LEU A 85 -3.41 4.13 6.53
CA LEU A 85 -3.31 4.43 5.09
C LEU A 85 -3.85 5.83 4.85
N ASP A 86 -3.04 6.65 4.18
CA ASP A 86 -3.47 7.93 3.61
C ASP A 86 -3.32 7.88 2.09
N TYR A 87 -4.03 8.76 1.38
CA TYR A 87 -4.15 8.72 -0.07
C TYR A 87 -3.63 10.00 -0.70
N PHE A 88 -2.50 9.88 -1.41
CA PHE A 88 -1.94 10.97 -2.21
C PHE A 88 -2.16 10.66 -3.68
N SER A 89 -3.00 11.46 -4.35
CA SER A 89 -3.55 11.11 -5.66
C SER A 89 -4.40 9.82 -5.55
N HIS A 90 -4.19 8.86 -6.44
CA HIS A 90 -4.95 7.61 -6.49
C HIS A 90 -4.26 6.44 -5.77
N LEU A 91 -3.06 6.64 -5.20
CA LEU A 91 -2.31 5.59 -4.51
C LEU A 91 -2.33 5.80 -2.99
N ALA A 92 -2.26 4.69 -2.26
CA ALA A 92 -2.13 4.69 -0.82
C ALA A 92 -0.67 4.88 -0.39
N THR A 93 -0.46 5.50 0.75
CA THR A 93 0.81 5.65 1.46
C THR A 93 0.61 5.29 2.92
N ILE A 94 1.59 4.65 3.54
CA ILE A 94 1.55 4.28 4.96
C ILE A 94 2.08 5.46 5.76
N CYS A 95 1.27 6.03 6.64
CA CYS A 95 1.61 7.20 7.45
C CYS A 95 1.50 6.91 8.96
N GLU A 96 2.12 7.76 9.78
CA GLU A 96 1.93 7.76 11.23
C GLU A 96 0.51 8.28 11.54
N LYS A 97 -0.23 7.59 12.41
CA LYS A 97 -1.64 7.92 12.69
C LYS A 97 -1.76 9.36 13.19
N GLY A 98 -2.64 10.13 12.56
CA GLY A 98 -2.93 11.51 12.94
C GLY A 98 -2.05 12.57 12.26
N ILE A 99 -1.08 12.17 11.41
CA ILE A 99 -0.29 13.09 10.58
C ILE A 99 -0.09 12.54 9.17
N THR A 100 0.21 13.41 8.20
CA THR A 100 0.44 13.03 6.79
C THR A 100 1.90 12.65 6.52
N ARG A 101 2.67 12.27 7.54
CA ARG A 101 4.08 11.91 7.40
C ARG A 101 4.21 10.45 7.00
N THR A 102 4.89 10.19 5.89
CA THR A 102 5.25 8.84 5.45
C THR A 102 5.99 8.10 6.56
N ALA A 103 5.45 6.94 6.92
CA ALA A 103 5.94 6.10 8.00
C ALA A 103 6.83 4.96 7.52
N ILE A 104 6.46 4.35 6.37
CA ILE A 104 7.14 3.21 5.76
C ILE A 104 7.20 3.46 4.25
N GLU A 105 8.41 3.46 3.70
CA GLU A 105 8.62 3.72 2.28
C GLU A 105 8.22 2.51 1.41
N ALA A 106 7.72 2.79 0.22
CA ALA A 106 7.30 1.78 -0.75
C ALA A 106 8.18 1.84 -2.00
N PHE A 107 8.69 0.68 -2.42
CA PHE A 107 9.55 0.57 -3.60
C PHE A 107 8.83 -0.22 -4.71
N TYR A 108 8.73 0.37 -5.89
CA TYR A 108 8.16 -0.22 -7.11
C TYR A 108 9.23 -0.37 -8.19
N TYR A 109 8.91 -1.11 -9.26
CA TYR A 109 9.78 -1.16 -10.44
C TYR A 109 9.73 0.18 -11.17
N GLU A 110 10.90 0.76 -11.44
CA GLU A 110 11.11 1.93 -12.30
C GLU A 110 10.95 1.56 -13.77
#